data_AF-V5E2D8-F1
#
_entry.id   AF-V5E2D8-F1
#
_cell.length_a   1.000
_cell.length_b   1.000
_cell.length_c   1.000
_cell.angle_alpha   90.00
_cell.angle_beta   90.00
_cell.angle_gamma   90.00
#
_symmetry.space_group_name_H-M   'P 1'
#
loop_
_entity.id
_entity.type
_entity.pdbx_description
1 polymer ?
#
loop_
_entity_poly.entity_id
_entity_poly.type
_entity_poly.pdbx_seq_one_letter_code
_entity_poly.pdbx_strand_id
1 'polypeptide(L)' 'MTVEQLIEALQKMPNRAVVLFESDVGYSLVAGVNLETNDNGLPDEVILYPDMNE' A
#
# COMPACT_ATOMS: atom_id res chain seq x y z
N MET A 1 -5.30 7.23 -7.83
CA MET A 1 -5.92 6.57 -6.67
C MET A 1 -5.43 7.28 -5.43
N THR A 2 -6.32 7.83 -4.60
CA THR A 2 -5.97 8.38 -3.29
C THR A 2 -5.97 7.27 -2.23
N VAL A 3 -5.43 7.55 -1.04
CA VAL A 3 -5.53 6.63 0.11
C VAL A 3 -6.99 6.33 0.47
N GLU A 4 -7.86 7.34 0.40
CA GLU A 4 -9.31 7.17 0.60
C GLU A 4 -9.92 6.17 -0.38
N GLN A 5 -9.65 6.33 -1.68
CA GLN A 5 -10.14 5.41 -2.71
C GLN A 5 -9.60 3.98 -2.54
N LEU A 6 -8.35 3.85 -2.09
CA LEU A 6 -7.76 2.55 -1.78
C LEU A 6 -8.46 1.89 -0.58
N ILE A 7 -8.69 2.63 0.51
CA ILE A 7 -9.40 2.13 1.70
C ILE A 7 -10.80 1.64 1.33
N GLU A 8 -11.55 2.41 0.54
CA GLU A 8 -12.88 2.00 0.08
C GLU A 8 -12.86 0.69 -0.73
N ALA A 9 -11.83 0.48 -1.54
CA ALA A 9 -11.65 -0.76 -2.28
C ALA A 9 -11.29 -1.93 -1.35
N LEU A 10 -10.38 -1.71 -0.40
CA LEU A 10 -9.95 -2.73 0.57
C LEU A 10 -11.09 -3.14 1.51
N GLN A 11 -11.97 -2.22 1.91
CA GLN A 11 -13.14 -2.52 2.75
C GLN A 11 -14.14 -3.47 2.09
N LYS A 12 -14.11 -3.60 0.76
CA LYS A 12 -14.95 -4.56 0.01
C LYS A 12 -14.34 -5.95 -0.06
N MET A 13 -13.08 -6.12 0.33
CA MET A 13 -12.36 -7.39 0.29
C MET A 13 -12.59 -8.23 1.55
N PRO A 14 -12.38 -9.56 1.48
CA PRO A 14 -12.33 -10.38 2.68
C PRO A 14 -11.26 -9.91 3.66
N ASN A 15 -11.54 -9.95 4.96
CA ASN A 15 -10.61 -9.51 6.03
C ASN A 15 -9.25 -10.23 6.05
N ARG A 16 -9.09 -11.32 5.30
CA ARG A 16 -7.85 -12.11 5.20
C ARG A 16 -7.23 -12.08 3.81
N ALA A 17 -7.71 -11.20 2.93
CA ALA A 17 -7.07 -10.99 1.64
C ALA A 17 -5.67 -10.40 1.85
N VAL A 18 -4.69 -10.91 1.11
CA VAL A 18 -3.34 -10.34 1.08
C VAL A 18 -3.28 -9.20 0.07
N VAL A 19 -2.47 -8.18 0.35
CA VAL A 19 -2.20 -7.09 -0.57
C VAL A 19 -0.92 -7.40 -1.33
N LEU A 20 -1.00 -7.38 -2.66
CA LEU A 20 0.12 -7.62 -3.55
C LEU A 20 0.46 -6.33 -4.29
N PHE A 21 1.74 -6.11 -4.50
CA PHE A 21 2.27 -5.06 -5.36
C PHE A 21 2.64 -5.66 -6.72
N GLU A 22 2.15 -5.06 -7.80
CA GLU A 22 2.51 -5.45 -9.16
C GLU A 22 3.78 -4.72 -9.61
N SER A 23 4.71 -5.49 -10.17
CA SER A 23 5.96 -5.01 -10.75
C SER A 23 6.20 -5.66 -12.11
N ASP A 24 7.20 -5.19 -12.84
CA ASP A 24 7.57 -5.74 -14.15
C ASP A 24 7.97 -7.24 -14.09
N VAL A 25 8.32 -7.74 -12.90
CA VAL A 25 8.73 -9.13 -12.66
C VAL A 25 7.62 -10.00 -12.06
N GLY A 26 6.44 -9.42 -11.78
CA GLY A 26 5.29 -10.12 -11.21
C GLY A 26 4.74 -9.45 -9.95
N TYR A 27 4.05 -10.25 -9.12
CA TYR A 27 3.45 -9.79 -7.88
C TYR A 27 4.35 -10.08 -6.68
N SER A 28 4.49 -9.11 -5.78
CA SER A 28 5.20 -9.25 -4.50
C SER A 28 4.26 -8.97 -3.33
N LEU A 29 4.40 -9.71 -2.24
CA LEU A 29 3.63 -9.45 -1.03
C LEU A 29 4.00 -8.08 -0.42
N VAL A 30 3.00 -7.31 0.03
CA VAL A 30 3.26 -6.11 0.84
C VAL A 30 3.48 -6.53 2.30
N ALA A 31 4.71 -6.35 2.80
CA ALA A 31 5.12 -6.73 4.15
C ALA A 31 5.05 -5.57 5.16
N GLY A 32 4.95 -4.32 4.70
CA GLY A 32 4.91 -3.16 5.57
C GLY A 32 4.25 -1.93 4.94
N VAL A 33 3.77 -1.04 5.81
CA VAL A 33 3.18 0.25 5.45
C VAL A 33 3.79 1.30 6.38
N ASN A 34 4.24 2.42 5.82
CA ASN A 34 4.69 3.58 6.59
C ASN A 34 3.96 4.85 6.14
N LEU A 35 3.64 5.73 7.09
CA LEU A 35 3.04 7.04 6.83
C LEU A 35 4.12 8.09 7.03
N GLU A 36 4.36 8.88 6.00
CA GLU A 36 5.24 10.05 6.05
C GLU A 36 4.36 11.31 6.04
N THR A 37 4.41 12.06 7.14
CA THR A 37 3.68 13.32 7.26
C THR A 37 4.51 14.47 6.71
N ASN A 38 3.92 15.28 5.84
CA ASN A 38 4.62 16.35 5.14
C ASN A 38 4.21 17.74 5.67
N ASP A 39 5.06 18.34 6.52
CA ASP A 39 4.75 19.61 7.20
C ASP A 39 4.98 20.88 6.35
N ASN A 40 5.43 20.74 5.10
CA ASN A 40 5.76 21.86 4.21
C ASN A 40 4.66 22.16 3.17
N GLY A 41 3.41 21.80 3.46
CA GLY A 41 2.29 21.97 2.53
C GLY A 41 2.32 21.01 1.34
N LEU A 42 3.12 19.95 1.41
CA LEU A 42 3.06 18.81 0.50
C LEU A 42 2.06 17.78 1.06
N PRO A 43 1.42 16.95 0.21
CA PRO A 43 0.53 15.90 0.69
C PRO A 43 1.29 14.84 1.47
N ASP A 44 0.69 14.28 2.52
CA ASP A 44 1.23 13.11 3.21
C ASP A 44 1.37 11.91 2.25
N GLU A 45 2.34 11.05 2.54
CA GLU A 45 2.66 9.89 1.72
C GLU A 45 2.44 8.58 2.49
N VAL A 46 2.01 7.54 1.77
CA VAL A 46 1.93 6.17 2.27
C VAL A 46 2.91 5.32 1.46
N ILE A 47 3.91 4.77 2.12
CA ILE A 47 4.94 3.94 1.51
C ILE A 47 4.61 2.48 1.79
N LEU A 48 4.57 1.66 0.73
CA LEU A 48 4.39 0.22 0.82
C LEU A 48 5.74 -0.48 0.64
N TYR A 49 6.09 -1.37 1.57
CA TYR A 49 7.32 -2.15 1.47
C TYR A 49 6.99 -3.56 0.98
N PRO A 50 7.58 -4.01 -0.15
CA PRO A 50 7.46 -5.39 -0.58
C PRO A 50 8.23 -6.31 0.38
N ASP A 51 7.81 -7.55 0.50
CA ASP A 51 8.60 -8.59 1.15
C ASP A 51 9.83 -8.91 0.29
N MET A 52 11.02 -8.74 0.85
CA MET A 52 12.29 -9.03 0.18
C MET A 52 12.80 -10.45 0.45
N ASN A 53 12.04 -11.27 1.20
CA ASN A 53 12.39 -12.66 1.50
C ASN A 53 11.68 -13.67 0.58
N GLU A 54 10.90 -13.20 -0.39
CA GLU A 54 10.30 -14.04 -1.44
C GLU A 54 11.29 -14.41 -2.56
#